data_AF-A0A4R1USC7-F1
#
_entry.id   AF-A0A4R1USC7-F1
#
_cell.length_a   1.000
_cell.length_b   1.000
_cell.length_c   1.000
_cell.angle_alpha   90.00
_cell.angle_beta   90.00
_cell.angle_gamma   90.00
#
_symmetry.space_group_name_H-M   'P 1'
#
loop_
_entity.id
_entity.type
_entity.pdbx_description
1 polymer ?
#
loop_
_entity_poly.entity_id
_entity_poly.type
_entity_poly.pdbx_seq_one_letter_code
_entity_poly.pdbx_strand_id
1 'polypeptide(L)'
;MKTPYDAALRVQQREIDEMSVAISREAGVLAAVEQAQAEASAAVRREADLAGTDMSEGLGIPSHGYFARKRDERRQLTSLQAELSTRLETLRSEAVEAFGTFRTIESAADAFRQEAERVQASAEQAGIDDLAAVAFLKAQRAMRDGQRT
;
A
#
# COMPACT_ATOMS: atom_id res chain seq x y z
N MET A 1 4.71 -14.73 -20.41
CA MET A 1 6.12 -15.11 -20.13
C MET A 1 6.31 -15.09 -18.61
N LYS A 2 6.92 -16.12 -18.02
CA LYS A 2 7.24 -16.17 -16.59
C LYS A 2 8.56 -15.44 -16.37
N THR A 3 8.64 -14.49 -15.46
CA THR A 3 9.89 -13.76 -15.18
C THR A 3 10.59 -14.34 -13.96
N PRO A 4 11.93 -14.20 -13.83
CA PRO A 4 12.65 -14.55 -12.61
C PRO A 4 12.16 -13.77 -11.37
N TYR A 5 11.50 -12.63 -11.57
CA TYR A 5 11.01 -11.73 -10.53
C TYR A 5 9.63 -12.11 -9.99
N ASP A 6 8.89 -13.03 -10.64
CA ASP A 6 7.50 -13.37 -10.30
C ASP A 6 7.32 -13.92 -8.88
N ALA A 7 8.35 -14.53 -8.31
CA ALA A 7 8.33 -15.01 -6.93
C ALA A 7 8.47 -13.84 -5.94
N ALA A 8 9.42 -12.94 -6.20
CA ALA A 8 9.65 -11.75 -5.38
C ALA A 8 8.44 -10.81 -5.41
N LEU A 9 7.86 -10.57 -6.59
CA LEU A 9 6.63 -9.76 -6.74
C LEU A 9 5.46 -10.32 -5.93
N ARG A 10 5.30 -11.65 -5.89
CA ARG A 10 4.23 -12.28 -5.09
C ARG A 10 4.45 -12.16 -3.60
N VAL A 11 5.69 -12.24 -3.13
CA VAL A 11 6.01 -12.03 -1.71
C VAL A 11 5.72 -10.58 -1.32
N GLN A 12 6.24 -9.64 -2.11
CA GLN A 12 6.06 -8.20 -1.86
C GLN A 12 4.60 -7.76 -1.93
N GLN A 13 3.81 -8.32 -2.86
CA GLN A 13 2.37 -8.05 -2.91
C GLN A 13 1.67 -8.48 -1.62
N ARG A 14 2.01 -9.67 -1.08
CA ARG A 14 1.42 -10.14 0.18
C ARG A 14 1.79 -9.25 1.36
N GLU A 15 3.05 -8.83 1.44
CA GLU A 15 3.51 -7.90 2.47
C GLU A 15 2.72 -6.59 2.41
N ILE A 16 2.54 -6.02 1.22
CA ILE A 16 1.71 -4.81 1.00
C ILE A 16 0.26 -5.02 1.41
N ASP A 17 -0.34 -6.17 1.07
CA ASP A 17 -1.71 -6.49 1.41
C ASP A 17 -1.88 -6.61 2.94
N GLU A 18 -0.94 -7.29 3.62
CA GLU A 18 -0.91 -7.43 5.07
C GLU A 18 -0.78 -6.07 5.77
N MET A 19 0.12 -5.19 5.29
CA MET A 19 0.25 -3.83 5.80
C MET A 19 -1.02 -3.00 5.59
N SER A 20 -1.66 -3.12 4.42
CA SER A 20 -2.91 -2.41 4.12
C SER A 20 -4.03 -2.80 5.08
N VAL A 21 -4.12 -4.09 5.43
CA VAL A 21 -5.06 -4.60 6.44
C VAL A 21 -4.71 -4.05 7.83
N ALA A 22 -3.43 -4.06 8.21
CA ALA A 22 -2.98 -3.54 9.49
C ALA A 22 -3.29 -2.03 9.64
N ILE A 23 -2.95 -1.22 8.64
CA ILE A 23 -3.27 0.22 8.61
C ILE A 23 -4.78 0.44 8.74
N SER A 24 -5.59 -0.29 7.97
CA SER A 24 -7.05 -0.15 8.01
C SER A 24 -7.62 -0.48 9.39
N ARG A 25 -7.09 -1.53 10.02
CA ARG A 25 -7.48 -1.93 11.38
C ARG A 25 -7.12 -0.84 12.40
N GLU A 26 -5.87 -0.40 12.45
CA GLU A 26 -5.42 0.59 13.43
C GLU A 26 -6.11 1.96 13.21
N ALA A 27 -6.38 2.33 11.95
CA ALA A 27 -7.17 3.52 11.63
C ALA A 27 -8.62 3.43 12.14
N GLY A 28 -9.24 2.25 12.02
CA GLY A 28 -10.57 2.00 12.58
C GLY A 28 -10.58 2.10 14.11
N VAL A 29 -9.56 1.55 14.78
CA VAL A 29 -9.43 1.66 16.25
C VAL A 29 -9.23 3.12 16.67
N LEU A 30 -8.37 3.87 15.96
CA LEU A 30 -8.14 5.29 16.24
C LEU A 30 -9.45 6.09 16.11
N ALA A 31 -10.22 5.89 15.04
CA ALA A 31 -11.51 6.55 14.84
C ALA A 31 -12.50 6.23 15.99
N ALA A 32 -12.53 4.98 16.46
CA ALA A 32 -13.36 4.60 17.60
C ALA A 32 -12.92 5.30 18.91
N VAL A 33 -11.61 5.45 19.13
CA VAL A 33 -11.07 6.18 20.28
C VAL A 33 -11.41 7.67 20.21
N GLU A 34 -11.28 8.29 19.04
CA GLU A 34 -11.65 9.69 18.82
C GLU A 34 -13.14 9.93 19.09
N GLN A 35 -13.99 9.01 18.64
CA GLN A 35 -15.42 9.07 18.93
C GLN A 35 -15.70 8.91 20.43
N ALA A 36 -15.05 7.95 21.10
CA ALA A 36 -15.19 7.77 22.55
C ALA A 36 -14.74 9.04 23.33
N GLN A 37 -13.69 9.72 22.87
CA GLN A 37 -13.26 11.00 23.47
C GLN A 37 -14.32 12.10 23.28
N ALA A 38 -14.93 12.20 22.10
CA ALA A 38 -16.00 13.16 21.82
C ALA A 38 -17.22 12.90 22.72
N GLU A 39 -17.62 11.64 22.86
CA GLU A 39 -18.73 11.21 23.71
C GLU A 39 -18.46 11.48 25.20
N ALA A 40 -17.27 11.14 25.68
CA ALA A 40 -16.85 11.42 27.06
C ALA A 40 -16.84 12.93 27.34
N SER A 41 -16.37 13.74 26.40
CA SER A 41 -16.37 15.20 26.52
C SER A 41 -17.79 15.78 26.55
N ALA A 42 -18.69 15.25 25.72
CA ALA A 42 -20.10 15.65 25.72
C ALA A 42 -20.81 15.25 27.03
N ALA A 43 -20.50 14.06 27.58
CA ALA A 43 -21.05 13.60 28.85
C ALA A 43 -20.61 14.47 30.03
N VAL A 44 -19.34 14.89 30.06
CA VAL A 44 -18.83 15.80 31.10
C VAL A 44 -19.51 17.17 31.02
N ARG A 45 -19.73 17.71 29.81
CA ARG A 45 -20.43 18.98 29.63
C ARG A 45 -21.88 18.90 30.13
N ARG A 46 -22.62 17.86 29.74
CA ARG A 46 -24.01 17.64 30.21
C ARG A 46 -24.10 17.58 31.73
N GLU A 47 -23.18 16.84 32.37
CA GLU A 47 -23.16 16.75 33.84
C GLU A 47 -22.88 18.11 34.49
N ALA A 48 -21.95 18.89 33.92
CA ALA A 48 -21.64 20.23 34.41
C ALA A 48 -22.82 21.20 34.26
N ASP A 49 -23.55 21.11 33.15
CA ASP A 49 -24.74 21.93 32.89
C ASP A 49 -25.87 21.61 33.89
N LEU A 50 -26.14 20.32 34.14
CA LEU A 50 -27.14 19.86 35.11
C LEU A 50 -26.80 20.29 36.55
N ALA A 51 -25.53 20.18 36.94
CA ALA A 51 -25.06 20.64 38.24
C ALA A 51 -25.17 22.17 38.41
N GLY A 52 -25.13 22.93 37.31
CA GLY A 52 -25.33 24.38 37.31
C GLY A 52 -26.79 24.81 37.43
N THR A 53 -27.74 23.99 36.97
CA THR A 53 -29.18 24.30 36.99
C THR A 53 -29.90 23.90 38.29
N ASP A 54 -29.43 22.85 38.99
CA ASP A 54 -30.09 22.30 40.20
C ASP A 54 -29.66 22.98 41.53
N MET A 55 -29.03 24.16 41.48
CA MET A 55 -28.58 24.90 42.69
C MET A 55 -29.71 25.43 43.60
N SER A 56 -30.99 25.16 43.30
CA SER A 56 -32.11 25.68 44.11
C SER A 56 -32.59 24.79 45.26
N GLU A 57 -32.29 23.48 45.30
CA GLU A 57 -32.81 22.60 46.36
C GLU A 57 -31.79 21.55 46.84
N GLY A 58 -30.85 21.97 47.68
CA GLY A 58 -30.26 21.15 48.74
C GLY A 58 -29.36 19.95 48.37
N LEU A 59 -29.24 19.55 47.10
CA LEU A 59 -28.46 18.39 46.67
C LEU A 59 -27.13 18.79 45.99
N GLY A 60 -26.47 19.83 46.51
CA GLY A 60 -25.23 20.39 45.98
C GLY A 60 -23.98 19.58 46.33
N ILE A 61 -23.86 18.35 45.84
CA ILE A 61 -22.55 17.69 45.72
C ILE A 61 -22.52 16.91 44.40
N PRO A 62 -21.99 17.51 43.31
CA PRO A 62 -21.56 16.73 42.17
C PRO A 62 -20.51 15.72 42.67
N SER A 63 -20.74 14.44 42.41
CA SER A 63 -19.88 13.34 42.83
C SER A 63 -18.43 13.61 42.39
N HIS A 64 -17.57 14.09 43.30
CA HIS A 64 -16.13 14.27 43.03
C HIS A 64 -15.50 13.01 42.42
N GLY A 65 -16.01 11.83 42.78
CA GLY A 65 -15.63 10.55 42.19
C GLY A 65 -16.01 10.38 40.71
N TYR A 66 -17.15 10.92 40.26
CA TYR A 66 -17.53 10.91 38.84
C TYR A 66 -16.54 11.72 37.98
N PHE A 67 -16.26 12.97 38.36
CA PHE A 67 -15.33 13.81 37.61
C PHE A 67 -13.89 13.28 37.66
N ALA A 68 -13.46 12.70 38.79
CA ALA A 68 -12.17 12.01 38.87
C ALA A 68 -12.10 10.83 37.89
N ARG A 69 -13.11 9.95 37.86
CA ARG A 69 -13.19 8.84 36.90
C ARG A 69 -13.19 9.32 35.45
N LYS A 70 -13.97 10.35 35.12
CA LYS A 70 -14.01 10.92 33.76
C LYS A 70 -12.70 11.57 33.34
N ARG A 71 -11.97 12.18 34.27
CA ARG A 71 -10.62 12.70 34.01
C ARG A 71 -9.63 11.58 33.71
N ASP A 72 -9.70 10.47 34.45
CA ASP A 72 -8.82 9.32 34.23
C ASP A 72 -9.15 8.58 32.94
N GLU A 73 -10.44 8.37 32.63
CA GLU A 73 -10.91 7.84 31.34
C GLU A 73 -10.39 8.69 30.17
N ARG A 74 -10.49 10.04 30.28
CA ARG A 74 -9.95 10.93 29.25
C ARG A 74 -8.43 10.80 29.09
N ARG A 75 -7.68 10.69 30.19
CA ARG A 75 -6.22 10.48 30.12
C ARG A 75 -5.86 9.17 29.41
N GLN A 76 -6.57 8.09 29.73
CA GLN A 76 -6.37 6.80 29.08
C GLN A 76 -6.67 6.87 27.58
N LEU A 77 -7.78 7.49 27.20
CA LEU A 77 -8.13 7.67 25.79
C LEU A 77 -7.13 8.56 25.05
N THR A 78 -6.61 9.62 25.67
CA THR A 78 -5.56 10.47 25.06
C THR A 78 -4.25 9.70 24.88
N SER A 79 -3.84 8.93 25.89
CA SER A 79 -2.64 8.08 25.79
C SER A 79 -2.77 7.06 24.67
N LEU A 80 -3.93 6.39 24.59
CA LEU A 80 -4.20 5.39 23.56
C LEU A 80 -4.25 6.02 22.16
N GLN A 81 -4.85 7.20 22.02
CA GLN A 81 -4.86 7.93 20.75
C GLN A 81 -3.44 8.26 20.27
N ALA A 82 -2.58 8.73 21.18
CA ALA A 82 -1.18 9.04 20.85
C ALA A 82 -0.42 7.79 20.40
N GLU A 83 -0.57 6.67 21.13
CA GLU A 83 0.04 5.39 20.77
C GLU A 83 -0.40 4.89 19.39
N LEU A 84 -1.72 4.87 19.14
CA LEU A 84 -2.29 4.45 17.86
C LEU A 84 -1.85 5.36 16.71
N SER A 85 -1.75 6.67 16.96
CA SER A 85 -1.30 7.64 15.95
C SER A 85 0.16 7.39 15.57
N THR A 86 1.04 7.20 16.56
CA THR A 86 2.45 6.86 16.31
C THR A 86 2.56 5.54 15.54
N ARG A 87 1.80 4.52 15.96
CA ARG A 87 1.81 3.22 15.29
C ARG A 87 1.32 3.28 13.84
N LEU A 88 0.28 4.06 13.57
CA LEU A 88 -0.19 4.30 12.20
C LEU A 88 0.85 5.02 11.35
N GLU A 89 1.57 5.98 11.91
CA GLU A 89 2.64 6.67 11.19
C GLU A 89 3.77 5.72 10.83
N THR A 90 4.19 4.86 11.78
CA THR A 90 5.18 3.81 11.52
C THR A 90 4.72 2.87 10.40
N LEU A 91 3.50 2.34 10.49
CA LEU A 91 2.96 1.43 9.46
C LEU A 91 2.88 2.10 8.08
N ARG A 92 2.52 3.39 8.02
CA ARG A 92 2.49 4.14 6.76
C ARG A 92 3.88 4.33 6.18
N SER A 93 4.87 4.63 7.02
CA SER A 93 6.26 4.73 6.59
C SER A 93 6.76 3.40 6.02
N GLU A 94 6.53 2.30 6.74
CA GLU A 94 6.88 0.94 6.29
C GLU A 94 6.18 0.59 4.96
N ALA A 95 4.90 0.93 4.83
CA ALA A 95 4.15 0.69 3.60
C ALA A 95 4.75 1.47 2.41
N VAL A 96 5.16 2.73 2.59
CA VAL A 96 5.80 3.53 1.55
C VAL A 96 7.11 2.86 1.07
N GLU A 97 7.92 2.36 1.99
CA GLU A 97 9.17 1.67 1.66
C GLU A 97 8.92 0.36 0.89
N ALA A 98 7.92 -0.43 1.32
CA ALA A 98 7.54 -1.66 0.66
C ALA A 98 6.97 -1.42 -0.75
N PHE A 99 6.10 -0.42 -0.92
CA PHE A 99 5.62 0.00 -2.24
C PHE A 99 6.76 0.45 -3.16
N GLY A 100 7.74 1.20 -2.63
CA GLY A 100 8.93 1.60 -3.39
C GLY A 100 9.75 0.39 -3.88
N THR A 101 9.95 -0.59 -3.00
CA THR A 101 10.65 -1.83 -3.31
C THR A 101 9.90 -2.66 -4.35
N PHE A 102 8.60 -2.86 -4.17
CA PHE A 102 7.73 -3.54 -5.12
C PHE A 102 7.80 -2.89 -6.50
N ARG A 103 7.70 -1.55 -6.58
CA ARG A 103 7.75 -0.82 -7.85
C ARG A 103 9.08 -0.98 -8.58
N THR A 104 10.17 -1.06 -7.84
CA THR A 104 11.51 -1.30 -8.41
C THR A 104 11.63 -2.71 -9.00
N ILE A 105 11.12 -3.72 -8.29
CA ILE A 105 11.11 -5.10 -8.78
C ILE A 105 10.20 -5.24 -10.01
N GLU A 106 9.04 -4.57 -9.99
CA GLU A 106 8.09 -4.56 -11.10
C GLU A 106 8.73 -3.94 -12.35
N SER A 107 9.42 -2.80 -12.19
CA SER A 107 10.13 -2.17 -13.30
C SER A 107 11.24 -3.06 -13.86
N ALA A 108 11.97 -3.80 -13.02
CA ALA A 108 12.97 -4.76 -13.47
C ALA A 108 12.34 -5.94 -14.23
N ALA A 109 11.18 -6.41 -13.78
CA ALA A 109 10.41 -7.45 -14.47
C ALA A 109 9.90 -6.98 -15.84
N ASP A 110 9.42 -5.74 -15.94
CA ASP A 110 8.99 -5.13 -17.19
C ASP A 110 10.15 -4.99 -18.19
N ALA A 111 11.30 -4.48 -17.73
CA ALA A 111 12.49 -4.38 -18.55
C ALA A 111 12.95 -5.75 -19.06
N PHE A 112 12.89 -6.78 -18.21
CA PHE A 112 13.20 -8.15 -18.62
C PHE A 112 12.26 -8.68 -19.70
N ARG A 113 10.95 -8.42 -19.58
CA ARG A 113 9.97 -8.84 -20.59
C ARG A 113 10.21 -8.15 -21.93
N GLN A 114 10.44 -6.85 -21.92
CA GLN A 114 10.74 -6.07 -23.13
C GLN A 114 12.01 -6.55 -23.80
N GLU A 115 13.05 -6.85 -23.02
CA GLU A 115 14.31 -7.36 -23.57
C GLU A 115 14.13 -8.75 -24.19
N ALA A 116 13.41 -9.65 -23.52
CA ALA A 116 13.13 -10.98 -24.06
C ALA A 116 12.32 -10.91 -25.36
N GLU A 117 11.34 -10.02 -25.45
CA GLU A 117 10.57 -9.76 -26.68
C GLU A 117 11.47 -9.21 -27.80
N ARG A 118 12.37 -8.27 -27.46
CA ARG A 118 13.34 -7.71 -28.42
C ARG A 118 14.30 -8.77 -28.96
N VAL A 119 14.83 -9.62 -28.08
CA VAL A 119 15.72 -10.72 -28.46
C VAL A 119 14.99 -11.71 -29.38
N GLN A 120 13.75 -12.06 -29.05
CA GLN A 120 12.94 -12.93 -29.88
C GLN A 120 12.69 -12.33 -31.27
N ALA A 121 12.26 -11.07 -31.34
CA ALA A 121 12.02 -10.38 -32.61
C ALA A 121 13.30 -10.27 -33.46
N SER A 122 14.45 -10.00 -32.82
CA SER A 122 15.74 -9.95 -33.51
C SER A 122 16.14 -11.32 -34.06
N ALA A 123 15.86 -12.41 -33.35
CA ALA A 123 16.16 -13.76 -33.81
C ALA A 123 15.26 -14.18 -34.99
N GLU A 124 13.97 -13.82 -34.94
CA GLU A 124 13.03 -14.04 -36.04
C GLU A 124 13.46 -13.30 -37.31
N GLN A 125 13.84 -12.02 -37.18
CA GLN A 125 14.32 -11.21 -38.31
C GLN A 125 15.62 -11.76 -38.90
N ALA A 126 16.58 -12.14 -38.06
CA ALA A 126 17.84 -12.72 -38.54
C ALA A 126 17.60 -14.01 -39.36
N GLY A 127 16.64 -14.85 -38.94
CA GLY A 127 16.25 -16.04 -39.70
C GLY A 127 15.63 -15.71 -41.07
N ILE A 128 14.82 -14.65 -41.15
CA ILE A 128 14.25 -14.18 -42.43
C ILE A 128 15.35 -13.65 -43.36
N ASP A 129 16.27 -12.85 -42.82
CA ASP A 129 17.36 -12.25 -43.58
C ASP A 129 18.32 -13.33 -44.13
N ASP A 130 18.63 -14.36 -43.33
CA ASP A 130 19.44 -15.50 -43.76
C ASP A 130 18.77 -16.27 -44.92
N LEU A 131 17.47 -16.55 -44.81
CA LEU A 131 16.70 -17.21 -45.86
C LEU A 131 16.67 -16.38 -47.15
N ALA A 132 16.46 -15.07 -47.03
CA ALA A 132 16.47 -14.15 -48.16
C ALA A 132 17.85 -14.10 -48.83
N ALA A 133 18.93 -14.04 -48.06
CA ALA A 133 20.30 -14.06 -48.56
C ALA A 133 20.61 -15.35 -49.33
N VAL A 134 20.21 -16.52 -48.79
CA VAL A 134 20.36 -17.81 -49.47
C VAL A 134 19.59 -17.85 -50.78
N ALA A 135 18.34 -17.36 -50.81
CA ALA A 135 17.52 -17.30 -52.01
C ALA A 135 18.15 -16.40 -53.08
N PHE A 136 18.65 -15.22 -52.67
CA PHE A 136 19.34 -14.29 -53.56
C PHE A 136 20.60 -14.90 -54.17
N LEU A 137 21.45 -15.55 -53.37
CA LEU A 137 22.66 -16.22 -53.85
C LEU A 137 22.35 -17.36 -54.84
N LYS A 138 21.28 -18.13 -54.60
CA LYS A 138 20.82 -19.17 -55.52
C LYS A 138 20.35 -18.57 -56.85
N ALA A 139 19.56 -17.50 -56.82
CA ALA A 139 19.09 -16.81 -58.02
C ALA A 139 20.27 -16.24 -58.84
N GLN A 140 21.26 -15.63 -58.18
CA GLN A 140 22.44 -15.09 -58.84
C GLN A 140 23.29 -16.18 -59.52
N ARG A 141 23.43 -17.37 -58.90
CA ARG A 141 24.10 -18.52 -59.53
C ARG A 141 23.35 -18.99 -60.77
N ALA A 142 22.04 -19.17 -60.69
CA ALA A 142 21.22 -19.61 -61.83
C ALA A 142 21.32 -18.64 -63.02
N MET A 143 21.32 -17.33 -62.77
CA MET A 143 21.51 -16.32 -63.83
C MET A 143 22.89 -16.39 -64.49
N ARG A 144 23.95 -16.63 -63.70
CA ARG A 144 25.32 -16.75 -64.23
C ARG A 144 25.51 -18.01 -65.08
N ASP A 145 24.89 -19.11 -64.68
CA ASP A 145 24.99 -20.37 -65.43
C ASP A 145 24.20 -20.31 -66.74
N GLY A 146 23.04 -19.62 -66.77
CA GLY A 146 22.26 -19.40 -67.99
C GLY A 146 22.88 -18.43 -69.02
N GLN A 147 23.91 -17.65 -68.64
CA GLN A 147 24.67 -16.79 -69.56
C GLN A 147 25.88 -17.49 -70.19
N ARG A 148 26.20 -18.73 -69.78
CA ARG A 148 27.34 -19.51 -70.28
C ARG A 148 26.96 -20.58 -71.32
N THR A 149 25.68 -20.64 -71.69
CA THR A 149 25.12 -21.49 -72.76
C THR A 149 24.67 -20.63 -73.92
#